data_AF-A0A7J2SPD3-F1
#
_entry.id   AF-A0A7J2SPD3-F1
#
_cell.length_a   1.000
_cell.length_b   1.000
_cell.length_c   1.000
_cell.angle_alpha   90.00
_cell.angle_beta   90.00
_cell.angle_gamma   90.00
#
_symmetry.space_group_name_H-M   'P 1'
#
loop_
_entity.id
_entity.type
_entity.pdbx_description
1 polymer ?
#
loop_
_entity_poly.entity_id
_entity_poly.type
_entity_poly.pdbx_seq_one_letter_code
_entity_poly.pdbx_strand_id
1 'polypeptide(L)'
;MGHPKRPRKKYETPSHPWQEDRIKHENELMKKYGLKNKREIWKAETQLKKYRNLARSLLAKIGSEEEQYKRETDQLLTHLVRMDILDTGATLDDVLALHEEDILARRLQTIVYLKGLASTPKQARQLIVHGHIAIGGRKVTVPSYMVRADEENEIDYAPDSPLADLSHPARPAVDVIKSRKPLAKTTEEVSKKEEKTVKPGKTIPEAVKPDETPKPTAPEPDETPVEPQAAESDTTSTLIEHGGM
;
A
#
# COMPACT_ATOMS: atom_id res chain seq x y z
N MET A 1 -37.64 30.22 5.00
CA MET A 1 -37.05 28.86 5.21
C MET A 1 -35.59 28.88 4.79
N GLY A 2 -34.74 28.04 5.39
CA GLY A 2 -33.32 27.95 5.04
C GLY A 2 -33.04 27.15 3.76
N HIS A 3 -31.78 27.12 3.31
CA HIS A 3 -31.38 26.37 2.10
C HIS A 3 -31.32 24.85 2.34
N PRO A 4 -31.90 24.01 1.45
CA PRO A 4 -31.89 22.56 1.61
C PRO A 4 -30.53 21.93 1.28
N LYS A 5 -30.22 20.81 1.95
CA LYS A 5 -28.97 20.05 1.83
C LYS A 5 -28.84 19.38 0.45
N ARG A 6 -28.02 19.95 -0.44
CA ARG A 6 -27.74 19.39 -1.77
C ARG A 6 -26.87 18.11 -1.70
N PRO A 7 -27.02 17.16 -2.65
CA PRO A 7 -26.18 15.96 -2.70
C PRO A 7 -24.72 16.31 -2.99
N ARG A 8 -23.79 15.74 -2.21
CA ARG A 8 -22.33 15.93 -2.39
C ARG A 8 -21.69 14.69 -3.01
N LYS A 9 -20.59 14.88 -3.75
CA LYS A 9 -19.75 13.81 -4.29
C LYS A 9 -19.30 12.88 -3.16
N LYS A 10 -19.23 11.56 -3.44
CA LYS A 10 -18.76 10.54 -2.48
C LYS A 10 -17.25 10.23 -2.61
N TYR A 11 -16.58 10.91 -3.53
CA TYR A 11 -15.14 10.85 -3.81
C TYR A 11 -14.59 12.28 -3.84
N GLU A 12 -13.36 12.46 -3.39
CA GLU A 12 -12.55 13.65 -3.59
C GLU A 12 -11.67 13.49 -4.84
N THR A 13 -11.07 14.58 -5.33
CA THR A 13 -10.09 14.54 -6.42
C THR A 13 -8.70 14.85 -5.88
N PRO A 14 -7.61 14.33 -6.47
CA PRO A 14 -6.26 14.72 -6.11
C PRO A 14 -6.07 16.24 -6.21
N SER A 15 -5.23 16.81 -5.33
CA SER A 15 -5.01 18.26 -5.23
C SER A 15 -4.40 18.83 -6.52
N HIS A 16 -3.32 18.23 -7.01
CA HIS A 16 -2.65 18.65 -8.24
C HIS A 16 -2.77 17.56 -9.33
N PRO A 17 -3.26 17.87 -10.55
CA PRO A 17 -3.49 16.85 -11.58
C PRO A 17 -2.24 16.04 -11.97
N TRP A 18 -1.09 16.70 -12.14
CA TRP A 18 0.09 16.14 -12.82
C TRP A 18 1.23 15.78 -11.86
N GLN A 19 1.00 14.81 -10.98
CA GLN A 19 2.05 14.20 -10.15
C GLN A 19 2.41 12.84 -10.73
N GLU A 20 3.67 12.66 -11.14
CA GLU A 20 4.10 11.47 -11.90
C GLU A 20 3.90 10.17 -11.11
N ASP A 21 4.35 10.12 -9.86
CA ASP A 21 4.31 8.90 -9.04
C ASP A 21 2.89 8.47 -8.72
N ARG A 22 2.01 9.45 -8.42
CA ARG A 22 0.58 9.18 -8.23
C ARG A 22 -0.05 8.70 -9.54
N ILE A 23 0.34 9.25 -10.69
CA ILE A 23 -0.17 8.80 -11.99
C ILE A 23 0.29 7.38 -12.31
N LYS A 24 1.55 7.01 -12.02
CA LYS A 24 2.08 5.64 -12.12
C LYS A 24 1.27 4.68 -11.24
N HIS A 25 1.17 4.97 -9.94
CA HIS A 25 0.44 4.14 -8.98
C HIS A 25 -1.05 3.98 -9.33
N GLU A 26 -1.75 5.08 -9.64
CA GLU A 26 -3.14 5.03 -10.13
C GLU A 26 -3.28 4.15 -11.39
N ASN A 27 -2.31 4.19 -12.31
CA ASN A 27 -2.34 3.39 -13.54
C ASN A 27 -2.03 1.90 -13.26
N GLU A 28 -1.19 1.59 -12.28
CA GLU A 28 -0.89 0.23 -11.83
C GLU A 28 -2.11 -0.40 -11.14
N LEU A 29 -2.76 0.31 -10.22
CA LEU A 29 -4.04 -0.10 -9.63
C LEU A 29 -5.12 -0.31 -10.70
N MET A 30 -5.22 0.58 -11.70
CA MET A 30 -6.15 0.40 -12.83
C MET A 30 -5.88 -0.87 -13.63
N LYS A 31 -4.60 -1.24 -13.85
CA LYS A 31 -4.22 -2.49 -14.52
C LYS A 31 -4.53 -3.71 -13.64
N LYS A 32 -4.06 -3.72 -12.39
CA LYS A 32 -4.17 -4.82 -11.42
C LYS A 32 -5.62 -5.23 -11.15
N TYR A 33 -6.48 -4.26 -10.84
CA TYR A 33 -7.89 -4.51 -10.51
C TYR A 33 -8.85 -4.37 -11.70
N GLY A 34 -8.35 -4.08 -12.92
CA GLY A 34 -9.18 -3.93 -14.12
C GLY A 34 -10.23 -2.82 -14.02
N LEU A 35 -9.88 -1.68 -13.44
CA LEU A 35 -10.80 -0.58 -13.14
C LEU A 35 -11.10 0.25 -14.40
N LYS A 36 -12.34 0.74 -14.55
CA LYS A 36 -12.72 1.54 -15.73
C LYS A 36 -12.14 2.96 -15.70
N ASN A 37 -12.20 3.63 -14.55
CA ASN A 37 -11.86 5.05 -14.39
C ASN A 37 -11.09 5.28 -13.07
N LYS A 38 -10.15 6.25 -13.05
CA LYS A 38 -9.47 6.70 -11.81
C LYS A 38 -10.42 7.12 -10.68
N ARG A 39 -11.63 7.59 -11.01
CA ARG A 39 -12.72 7.85 -10.05
C ARG A 39 -13.10 6.63 -9.19
N GLU A 40 -12.83 5.40 -9.62
CA GLU A 40 -13.03 4.20 -8.79
C GLU A 40 -11.95 4.05 -7.72
N ILE A 41 -10.69 4.43 -8.01
CA ILE A 41 -9.60 4.49 -7.02
C ILE A 41 -9.88 5.62 -6.02
N TRP A 42 -10.19 6.82 -6.52
CA TRP A 42 -10.48 7.97 -5.65
C TRP A 42 -11.69 7.72 -4.72
N LYS A 43 -12.66 6.88 -5.11
CA LYS A 43 -13.72 6.41 -4.19
C LYS A 43 -13.15 5.56 -3.05
N ALA A 44 -12.28 4.59 -3.34
CA ALA A 44 -11.63 3.75 -2.34
C ALA A 44 -10.75 4.58 -1.40
N GLU A 45 -9.90 5.46 -1.94
CA GLU A 45 -9.15 6.43 -1.14
C GLU A 45 -10.05 7.26 -0.23
N THR A 46 -11.16 7.80 -0.75
CA THR A 46 -12.08 8.65 0.03
C THR A 46 -12.90 7.84 1.05
N GLN A 47 -12.87 6.50 0.98
CA GLN A 47 -13.42 5.60 1.99
C GLN A 47 -12.35 5.32 3.06
N LEU A 48 -11.13 4.96 2.65
CA LEU A 48 -9.97 4.77 3.52
C LEU A 48 -9.65 6.01 4.36
N LYS A 49 -9.63 7.19 3.73
CA LYS A 49 -9.44 8.49 4.40
C LYS A 49 -10.47 8.74 5.50
N LYS A 50 -11.71 8.24 5.37
CA LYS A 50 -12.74 8.35 6.42
C LYS A 50 -12.48 7.41 7.58
N TYR A 51 -12.15 6.14 7.31
CA TYR A 51 -11.79 5.20 8.38
C TYR A 51 -10.55 5.68 9.14
N ARG A 52 -9.48 6.09 8.44
CA ARG A 52 -8.27 6.68 9.04
C ARG A 52 -8.55 7.98 9.81
N ASN A 53 -9.45 8.84 9.34
CA ASN A 53 -9.86 10.06 10.07
C ASN A 53 -10.63 9.72 11.35
N LEU A 54 -11.55 8.76 11.28
CA LEU A 54 -12.38 8.34 12.41
C LEU A 54 -11.52 7.65 13.47
N ALA A 55 -10.66 6.72 13.07
CA ALA A 55 -9.67 6.06 13.94
C ALA A 55 -8.77 7.08 14.65
N ARG A 56 -8.18 8.06 13.93
CA ARG A 56 -7.40 9.14 14.56
C ARG A 56 -8.21 9.97 15.57
N SER A 57 -9.48 10.25 15.29
CA SER A 57 -10.34 11.00 16.21
C SER A 57 -10.77 10.23 17.47
N LEU A 58 -10.79 8.88 17.41
CA LEU A 58 -11.06 8.03 18.57
C LEU A 58 -9.78 7.73 19.37
N LEU A 59 -8.65 7.50 18.70
CA LEU A 59 -7.34 7.29 19.34
C LEU A 59 -6.97 8.51 20.20
N ALA A 60 -7.15 9.72 19.67
CA ALA A 60 -6.96 10.97 20.42
C ALA A 60 -7.89 11.15 21.65
N LYS A 61 -8.90 10.29 21.81
CA LYS A 61 -9.88 10.31 22.92
C LYS A 61 -9.81 9.08 23.84
N ILE A 62 -8.91 8.13 23.58
CA ILE A 62 -8.89 6.82 24.26
C ILE A 62 -8.64 6.93 25.78
N GLY A 63 -8.00 8.01 26.23
CA GLY A 63 -7.78 8.33 27.65
C GLY A 63 -8.94 9.06 28.35
N SER A 64 -10.09 9.23 27.68
CA SER A 64 -11.31 9.78 28.30
C SER A 64 -12.28 8.66 28.68
N GLU A 65 -12.96 8.81 29.83
CA GLU A 65 -13.80 7.74 30.40
C GLU A 65 -15.18 7.61 29.71
N GLU A 66 -15.51 8.50 28.77
CA GLU A 66 -16.77 8.51 28.02
C GLU A 66 -17.00 7.18 27.28
N GLU A 67 -17.95 6.39 27.77
CA GLU A 67 -18.33 5.07 27.22
C GLU A 67 -18.71 5.14 25.73
N GLN A 68 -19.17 6.31 25.26
CA GLN A 68 -19.51 6.58 23.87
C GLN A 68 -18.34 6.30 22.91
N TYR A 69 -17.09 6.64 23.27
CA TYR A 69 -15.97 6.41 22.35
C TYR A 69 -15.59 4.93 22.25
N LYS A 70 -15.76 4.16 23.33
CA LYS A 70 -15.61 2.69 23.30
C LYS A 70 -16.66 2.06 22.39
N ARG A 71 -17.91 2.49 22.50
CA ARG A 71 -18.98 2.08 21.58
C ARG A 71 -18.70 2.47 20.12
N GLU A 72 -18.07 3.61 19.87
CA GLU A 72 -17.68 4.04 18.51
C GLU A 72 -16.45 3.28 17.96
N THR A 73 -15.47 2.91 18.80
CA THR A 73 -14.35 2.04 18.39
C THR A 73 -14.86 0.66 18.02
N ASP A 74 -15.73 0.09 18.86
CA ASP A 74 -16.28 -1.25 18.66
C ASP A 74 -17.14 -1.31 17.40
N GLN A 75 -17.90 -0.24 17.10
CA GLN A 75 -18.67 -0.12 15.86
C GLN A 75 -17.77 0.01 14.62
N LEU A 76 -16.66 0.76 14.68
CA LEU A 76 -15.71 0.87 13.57
C LEU A 76 -15.04 -0.49 13.28
N LEU A 77 -14.52 -1.14 14.32
CA LEU A 77 -13.83 -2.42 14.19
C LEU A 77 -14.79 -3.53 13.75
N THR A 78 -15.96 -3.65 14.38
CA THR A 78 -17.02 -4.59 13.95
C THR A 78 -17.44 -4.37 12.50
N HIS A 79 -17.53 -3.12 12.04
CA HIS A 79 -17.80 -2.83 10.63
C HIS A 79 -16.66 -3.32 9.72
N LEU A 80 -15.40 -3.02 10.03
CA LEU A 80 -14.26 -3.39 9.17
C LEU A 80 -14.06 -4.91 9.10
N VAL A 81 -14.20 -5.62 10.23
CA VAL A 81 -14.19 -7.09 10.29
C VAL A 81 -15.37 -7.67 9.49
N ARG A 82 -16.58 -7.11 9.60
CA ARG A 82 -17.76 -7.55 8.82
C ARG A 82 -17.59 -7.37 7.30
N MET A 83 -16.78 -6.41 6.88
CA MET A 83 -16.40 -6.20 5.46
C MET A 83 -15.17 -7.02 5.04
N ASP A 84 -14.58 -7.80 5.95
CA ASP A 84 -13.34 -8.58 5.76
C ASP A 84 -12.15 -7.68 5.34
N ILE A 85 -12.06 -6.49 5.93
CA ILE A 85 -10.95 -5.54 5.70
C ILE A 85 -9.88 -5.67 6.81
N LEU A 86 -10.24 -6.21 7.97
CA LEU A 86 -9.36 -6.45 9.11
C LEU A 86 -9.71 -7.78 9.78
N ASP A 87 -8.70 -8.43 10.37
CA ASP A 87 -8.84 -9.67 11.13
C ASP A 87 -9.61 -9.47 12.45
N THR A 88 -10.19 -10.56 12.96
CA THR A 88 -10.85 -10.58 14.28
C THR A 88 -9.85 -10.32 15.41
N GLY A 89 -9.97 -9.17 16.06
CA GLY A 89 -9.06 -8.72 17.12
C GLY A 89 -8.14 -7.55 16.73
N ALA A 90 -8.26 -7.04 15.50
CA ALA A 90 -7.55 -5.83 15.07
C ALA A 90 -7.88 -4.59 15.93
N THR A 91 -6.92 -3.67 15.99
CA THR A 91 -6.91 -2.45 16.81
C THR A 91 -7.16 -1.20 15.96
N LEU A 92 -7.20 -0.01 16.60
CA LEU A 92 -7.27 1.26 15.86
C LEU A 92 -6.03 1.54 15.01
N ASP A 93 -4.85 1.07 15.42
CA ASP A 93 -3.59 1.32 14.70
C ASP A 93 -3.52 0.52 13.40
N ASP A 94 -4.13 -0.66 13.36
CA ASP A 94 -4.29 -1.45 12.13
C ASP A 94 -5.17 -0.71 11.10
N VAL A 95 -6.20 0.03 11.55
CA VAL A 95 -7.01 0.92 10.69
C VAL A 95 -6.14 2.05 10.10
N LEU A 96 -5.06 2.45 10.77
CA LEU A 96 -4.11 3.43 10.26
C LEU A 96 -3.15 2.82 9.24
N ALA A 97 -2.82 1.53 9.34
CA ALA A 97 -1.96 0.82 8.40
C ALA A 97 -2.63 0.56 7.03
N LEU A 98 -3.93 0.23 7.01
CA LEU A 98 -4.72 -0.12 5.80
C LEU A 98 -4.40 0.68 4.52
N HIS A 99 -4.35 0.01 3.38
CA HIS A 99 -4.12 0.59 2.06
C HIS A 99 -5.38 0.62 1.18
N GLU A 100 -5.33 1.40 0.10
CA GLU A 100 -6.41 1.46 -0.89
C GLU A 100 -6.59 0.14 -1.67
N GLU A 101 -5.55 -0.70 -1.69
CA GLU A 101 -5.57 -2.05 -2.24
C GLU A 101 -6.58 -2.96 -1.52
N ASP A 102 -6.68 -2.86 -0.19
CA ASP A 102 -7.57 -3.69 0.64
C ASP A 102 -9.04 -3.40 0.29
N ILE A 103 -9.35 -2.10 0.12
CA ILE A 103 -10.69 -1.65 -0.28
C ILE A 103 -10.99 -2.04 -1.75
N LEU A 104 -9.98 -2.17 -2.61
CA LEU A 104 -10.15 -2.67 -3.98
C LEU A 104 -10.22 -4.21 -4.06
N ALA A 105 -9.60 -4.92 -3.11
CA ALA A 105 -9.64 -6.37 -2.99
C ALA A 105 -11.04 -6.87 -2.62
N ARG A 106 -11.69 -6.24 -1.63
CA ARG A 106 -13.05 -6.60 -1.13
C ARG A 106 -14.21 -6.30 -2.09
N ARG A 107 -13.93 -5.94 -3.34
CA ARG A 107 -14.93 -5.69 -4.38
C ARG A 107 -15.34 -6.99 -5.09
N LEU A 108 -16.63 -7.12 -5.40
CA LEU A 108 -17.18 -8.26 -6.15
C LEU A 108 -16.42 -8.55 -7.46
N GLN A 109 -16.00 -7.52 -8.20
CA GLN A 109 -15.20 -7.68 -9.43
C GLN A 109 -13.86 -8.40 -9.18
N THR A 110 -13.23 -8.13 -8.04
CA THR A 110 -11.93 -8.73 -7.69
C THR A 110 -12.14 -10.13 -7.12
N ILE A 111 -13.11 -10.32 -6.23
CA ILE A 111 -13.41 -11.62 -5.61
C ILE A 111 -13.87 -12.66 -6.65
N VAL A 112 -14.70 -12.28 -7.62
CA VAL A 112 -15.10 -13.17 -8.75
C VAL A 112 -13.89 -13.61 -9.58
N TYR A 113 -12.86 -12.78 -9.69
CA TYR A 113 -11.59 -13.14 -10.35
C TYR A 113 -10.70 -14.03 -9.46
N LEU A 114 -10.62 -13.74 -8.15
CA LEU A 114 -9.84 -14.53 -7.19
C LEU A 114 -10.42 -15.94 -6.97
N LYS A 115 -11.76 -16.07 -6.89
CA LYS A 115 -12.49 -17.35 -6.88
C LYS A 115 -12.35 -18.15 -8.20
N GLY A 116 -11.71 -17.60 -9.23
CA GLY A 116 -11.49 -18.29 -10.50
C GLY A 116 -12.72 -18.39 -11.40
N LEU A 117 -13.86 -17.74 -11.05
CA LEU A 117 -15.08 -17.70 -11.89
C LEU A 117 -14.89 -16.90 -13.19
N ALA A 118 -13.79 -16.16 -13.32
CA ALA A 118 -13.38 -15.46 -14.52
C ALA A 118 -11.84 -15.48 -14.70
N SER A 119 -11.37 -15.65 -15.93
CA SER A 119 -9.94 -15.70 -16.25
C SER A 119 -9.21 -14.37 -16.03
N THR A 120 -9.93 -13.24 -16.09
CA THR A 120 -9.38 -11.87 -15.92
C THR A 120 -10.34 -10.94 -15.14
N PRO A 121 -9.85 -9.87 -14.48
CA PRO A 121 -10.71 -8.90 -13.79
C PRO A 121 -11.64 -8.12 -14.73
N LYS A 122 -11.32 -8.02 -16.02
CA LYS A 122 -12.19 -7.41 -17.04
C LYS A 122 -13.35 -8.33 -17.40
N GLN A 123 -13.09 -9.64 -17.57
CA GLN A 123 -14.13 -10.65 -17.77
C GLN A 123 -15.05 -10.74 -16.55
N ALA A 124 -14.50 -10.74 -15.33
CA ALA A 124 -15.31 -10.70 -14.10
C ALA A 124 -16.32 -9.54 -14.11
N ARG A 125 -15.87 -8.35 -14.54
CA ARG A 125 -16.75 -7.17 -14.68
C ARG A 125 -17.85 -7.36 -15.72
N GLN A 126 -17.54 -8.00 -16.85
CA GLN A 126 -18.52 -8.32 -17.89
C GLN A 126 -19.58 -9.30 -17.37
N LEU A 127 -19.16 -10.39 -16.71
CA LEU A 127 -20.07 -11.40 -16.15
C LEU A 127 -21.03 -10.79 -15.11
N ILE A 128 -20.49 -9.93 -14.22
CA ILE A 128 -21.30 -9.18 -13.25
C ILE A 128 -22.31 -8.28 -13.97
N VAL A 129 -21.87 -7.40 -14.88
CA VAL A 129 -22.75 -6.42 -15.55
C VAL A 129 -23.83 -7.10 -16.41
N HIS A 130 -23.53 -8.27 -16.98
CA HIS A 130 -24.49 -9.08 -17.76
C HIS A 130 -25.44 -9.92 -16.87
N GLY A 131 -25.27 -9.94 -15.54
CA GLY A 131 -26.14 -10.67 -14.61
C GLY A 131 -25.86 -12.17 -14.49
N HIS A 132 -24.67 -12.63 -14.89
CA HIS A 132 -24.26 -14.04 -14.80
C HIS A 132 -23.76 -14.46 -13.42
N ILE A 133 -23.56 -13.52 -12.49
CA ILE A 133 -23.06 -13.77 -11.12
C ILE A 133 -24.18 -13.51 -10.10
N ALA A 134 -24.28 -14.38 -9.10
CA ALA A 134 -25.18 -14.25 -7.96
C ALA A 134 -24.42 -14.29 -6.62
N ILE A 135 -25.08 -13.80 -5.57
CA ILE A 135 -24.69 -13.93 -4.16
C ILE A 135 -25.92 -14.43 -3.41
N GLY A 136 -25.84 -15.61 -2.77
CA GLY A 136 -26.99 -16.20 -2.09
C GLY A 136 -28.20 -16.40 -3.02
N GLY A 137 -27.94 -16.80 -4.27
CA GLY A 137 -28.93 -16.91 -5.34
C GLY A 137 -29.42 -15.58 -5.94
N ARG A 138 -29.10 -14.42 -5.34
CA ARG A 138 -29.51 -13.09 -5.84
C ARG A 138 -28.54 -12.57 -6.88
N LYS A 139 -29.00 -12.33 -8.11
CA LYS A 139 -28.21 -11.70 -9.19
C LYS A 139 -27.72 -10.31 -8.78
N VAL A 140 -26.41 -10.05 -8.89
CA VAL A 140 -25.80 -8.74 -8.57
C VAL A 140 -25.08 -8.18 -9.79
N THR A 141 -25.55 -7.04 -10.30
CA THR A 141 -25.03 -6.39 -11.53
C THR A 141 -24.00 -5.29 -11.29
N VAL A 142 -23.62 -5.03 -10.04
CA VAL A 142 -22.77 -3.89 -9.65
C VAL A 142 -21.34 -4.34 -9.31
N PRO A 143 -20.34 -4.12 -10.18
CA PRO A 143 -18.94 -4.54 -9.94
C PRO A 143 -18.18 -3.67 -8.92
N SER A 144 -18.86 -2.69 -8.32
CA SER A 144 -18.39 -1.96 -7.13
C SER A 144 -19.24 -2.28 -5.89
N TYR A 145 -19.94 -3.42 -5.88
CA TYR A 145 -20.46 -4.01 -4.65
C TYR A 145 -19.28 -4.46 -3.78
N MET A 146 -19.41 -4.27 -2.47
CA MET A 146 -18.41 -4.56 -1.47
C MET A 146 -18.89 -5.78 -0.69
N VAL A 147 -18.17 -6.90 -0.82
CA VAL A 147 -18.63 -8.22 -0.37
C VAL A 147 -18.26 -8.41 1.09
N ARG A 148 -19.23 -8.81 1.91
CA ARG A 148 -19.03 -9.11 3.34
C ARG A 148 -18.44 -10.50 3.56
N ALA A 149 -17.84 -10.72 4.73
CA ALA A 149 -17.21 -12.00 5.09
C ALA A 149 -18.16 -13.21 4.94
N ASP A 150 -19.41 -13.06 5.38
CA ASP A 150 -20.47 -14.08 5.29
C ASP A 150 -20.96 -14.32 3.86
N GLU A 151 -21.06 -13.26 3.07
CA GLU A 151 -21.58 -13.29 1.69
C GLU A 151 -20.60 -13.90 0.68
N GLU A 152 -19.28 -13.88 0.97
CA GLU A 152 -18.27 -14.27 0.00
C GLU A 152 -18.37 -15.74 -0.43
N ASN A 153 -18.62 -16.64 0.51
CA ASN A 153 -18.75 -18.07 0.21
C ASN A 153 -19.93 -18.33 -0.75
N GLU A 154 -21.01 -17.56 -0.63
CA GLU A 154 -22.24 -17.66 -1.44
C GLU A 154 -22.14 -17.09 -2.87
N ILE A 155 -20.96 -16.60 -3.29
CA ILE A 155 -20.73 -16.15 -4.67
C ILE A 155 -20.51 -17.34 -5.61
N ASP A 156 -21.40 -17.49 -6.59
CA ASP A 156 -21.31 -18.42 -7.72
C ASP A 156 -21.98 -17.81 -8.98
N TYR A 157 -22.07 -18.56 -10.08
CA TYR A 157 -22.91 -18.21 -11.22
C TYR A 157 -24.40 -18.17 -10.83
N ALA A 158 -25.16 -17.29 -11.48
CA ALA A 158 -26.61 -17.23 -11.28
C ALA A 158 -27.30 -18.47 -11.88
N PRO A 159 -28.38 -19.00 -11.28
CA PRO A 159 -29.01 -20.26 -11.71
C PRO A 159 -29.56 -20.18 -13.14
N ASP A 160 -30.17 -19.06 -13.54
CA ASP A 160 -30.69 -18.85 -14.91
C ASP A 160 -29.58 -18.46 -15.93
N SER A 161 -28.30 -18.73 -15.63
CA SER A 161 -27.16 -18.38 -16.47
C SER A 161 -26.64 -19.58 -17.25
N PRO A 162 -26.38 -19.48 -18.57
CA PRO A 162 -25.70 -20.53 -19.36
C PRO A 162 -24.27 -20.88 -18.88
N LEU A 163 -23.74 -20.16 -17.87
CA LEU A 163 -22.44 -20.45 -17.24
C LEU A 163 -22.55 -21.33 -15.99
N ALA A 164 -23.76 -21.58 -15.48
CA ALA A 164 -23.98 -22.55 -14.42
C ALA A 164 -23.60 -23.96 -14.89
N ASP A 165 -23.88 -24.27 -16.17
CA ASP A 165 -23.46 -25.49 -16.84
C ASP A 165 -21.94 -25.66 -16.83
N LEU A 166 -21.48 -26.83 -16.37
CA LEU A 166 -20.05 -27.17 -16.29
C LEU A 166 -19.39 -27.28 -17.68
N SER A 167 -20.17 -27.63 -18.70
CA SER A 167 -19.72 -27.88 -20.08
C SER A 167 -19.62 -26.62 -20.95
N HIS A 168 -20.00 -25.44 -20.45
CA HIS A 168 -20.07 -24.24 -21.29
C HIS A 168 -18.67 -23.69 -21.67
N PRO A 169 -18.35 -23.49 -22.96
CA PRO A 169 -16.97 -23.22 -23.42
C PRO A 169 -16.39 -21.88 -22.96
N ALA A 170 -17.21 -20.92 -22.52
CA ALA A 170 -16.74 -19.66 -21.92
C ALA A 170 -16.42 -19.74 -20.42
N ARG A 171 -16.66 -20.90 -19.78
CA ARG A 171 -16.26 -21.16 -18.38
C ARG A 171 -14.74 -21.36 -18.33
N PRO A 172 -14.02 -20.75 -17.38
CA PRO A 172 -12.58 -20.97 -17.24
C PRO A 172 -12.29 -22.44 -16.87
N ALA A 173 -11.30 -23.04 -17.53
CA ALA A 173 -10.85 -24.40 -17.21
C ALA A 173 -10.32 -24.48 -15.78
N VAL A 174 -10.77 -25.49 -15.03
CA VAL A 174 -10.55 -25.61 -13.57
C VAL A 174 -9.07 -25.67 -13.20
N ASP A 175 -8.21 -26.19 -14.08
CA ASP A 175 -6.77 -26.29 -13.86
C ASP A 175 -6.09 -24.91 -13.73
N VAL A 176 -6.64 -23.87 -14.34
CA VAL A 176 -6.16 -22.47 -14.19
C VAL A 176 -6.39 -21.96 -12.75
N ILE A 177 -7.40 -22.50 -12.05
CA ILE A 177 -7.75 -22.07 -10.69
C ILE A 177 -6.72 -22.62 -9.70
N LYS A 178 -6.32 -23.89 -9.83
CA LYS A 178 -5.29 -24.52 -8.97
C LYS A 178 -3.90 -23.90 -9.12
N SER A 179 -3.56 -23.32 -10.27
CA SER A 179 -2.23 -22.72 -10.48
C SER A 179 -2.04 -21.38 -9.76
N ARG A 180 -3.13 -20.69 -9.39
CA ARG A 180 -3.13 -19.39 -8.72
C ARG A 180 -3.16 -19.56 -7.19
N LYS A 181 -2.05 -20.01 -6.60
CA LYS A 181 -1.87 -20.03 -5.13
C LYS A 181 -2.18 -18.64 -4.56
N PRO A 182 -3.04 -18.50 -3.52
CA PRO A 182 -3.34 -17.21 -2.92
C PRO A 182 -2.08 -16.59 -2.28
N LEU A 183 -1.97 -15.26 -2.30
CA LEU A 183 -0.88 -14.53 -1.67
C LEU A 183 -1.07 -14.48 -0.13
N ALA A 184 -0.90 -15.64 0.50
CA ALA A 184 -0.85 -15.78 1.95
C ALA A 184 0.36 -16.63 2.35
N LYS A 185 1.17 -16.11 3.28
CA LYS A 185 2.37 -16.74 3.87
C LYS A 185 3.49 -17.09 2.89
N THR A 186 4.29 -16.08 2.53
CA THR A 186 5.66 -16.24 2.02
C THR A 186 6.67 -15.46 2.88
N THR A 187 6.66 -15.74 4.19
CA THR A 187 7.64 -15.23 5.17
C THR A 187 8.57 -16.33 5.73
N GLU A 188 8.26 -17.62 5.49
CA GLU A 188 8.97 -18.76 6.10
C GLU A 188 9.83 -19.58 5.10
N GLU A 189 9.67 -19.40 3.79
CA GLU A 189 10.37 -20.20 2.77
C GLU A 189 11.69 -19.60 2.26
N VAL A 190 12.00 -18.33 2.57
CA VAL A 190 13.21 -17.64 2.10
C VAL A 190 14.44 -18.05 2.93
N SER A 191 14.30 -18.11 4.26
CA SER A 191 15.39 -18.40 5.21
C SER A 191 15.97 -19.81 5.14
N LYS A 192 15.38 -20.72 4.36
CA LYS A 192 15.77 -22.14 4.29
C LYS A 192 16.57 -22.54 3.04
N LYS A 193 16.87 -21.60 2.14
CA LYS A 193 17.53 -21.89 0.84
C LYS A 193 18.99 -21.48 0.72
N GLU A 194 19.47 -20.53 1.52
CA GLU A 194 20.86 -20.03 1.41
C GLU A 194 21.89 -20.94 2.10
N GLU A 195 21.45 -21.79 3.04
CA GLU A 195 22.34 -22.55 3.94
C GLU A 195 22.85 -23.91 3.37
N LYS A 196 22.62 -24.22 2.07
CA LYS A 196 22.89 -25.56 1.50
C LYS A 196 23.65 -25.62 0.17
N THR A 197 24.60 -24.70 -0.07
CA THR A 197 25.59 -24.84 -1.17
C THR A 197 27.04 -24.61 -0.72
N VAL A 198 27.51 -25.36 0.28
CA VAL A 198 28.95 -25.58 0.50
C VAL A 198 29.23 -27.07 0.64
N LYS A 199 30.11 -27.60 -0.23
CA LYS A 199 30.80 -28.89 -0.05
C LYS A 199 32.29 -28.72 -0.41
N PRO A 200 33.20 -29.45 0.25
CA PRO A 200 34.60 -29.00 0.35
C PRO A 200 35.53 -29.55 -0.73
N GLY A 201 36.47 -28.69 -1.14
CA GLY A 201 37.90 -29.00 -1.34
C GLY A 201 38.32 -30.03 -2.40
N LYS A 202 38.98 -29.56 -3.47
CA LYS A 202 40.10 -30.29 -4.07
C LYS A 202 41.18 -29.38 -4.67
N THR A 203 42.31 -29.36 -3.98
CA THR A 203 43.70 -28.97 -4.35
C THR A 203 44.02 -28.49 -5.79
N ILE A 204 44.76 -27.38 -5.87
CA ILE A 204 45.75 -27.02 -6.91
C ILE A 204 47.06 -26.66 -6.17
N PRO A 205 48.28 -27.03 -6.64
CA PRO A 205 49.49 -27.02 -5.81
C PRO A 205 50.31 -25.71 -5.80
N GLU A 206 51.17 -25.65 -4.77
CA GLU A 206 52.33 -24.78 -4.51
C GLU A 206 53.44 -24.93 -5.60
N ALA A 207 54.37 -24.00 -5.88
CA ALA A 207 54.79 -22.74 -5.23
C ALA A 207 54.72 -21.53 -6.23
N VAL A 208 55.12 -20.28 -5.95
CA VAL A 208 56.42 -19.74 -5.47
C VAL A 208 56.22 -18.45 -4.62
N LYS A 209 57.17 -18.13 -3.73
CA LYS A 209 57.28 -16.89 -2.94
C LYS A 209 58.63 -16.19 -3.24
N PRO A 210 58.87 -14.97 -2.72
CA PRO A 210 58.07 -13.75 -2.81
C PRO A 210 58.93 -12.58 -3.37
N ASP A 211 58.35 -11.39 -3.55
CA ASP A 211 59.13 -10.15 -3.42
C ASP A 211 58.25 -8.99 -2.91
N GLU A 212 58.88 -7.94 -2.39
CA GLU A 212 58.26 -7.00 -1.43
C GLU A 212 58.21 -5.55 -1.94
N THR A 213 57.07 -4.86 -1.76
CA THR A 213 57.03 -3.39 -1.85
C THR A 213 55.80 -2.82 -1.11
N PRO A 214 55.98 -1.87 -0.17
CA PRO A 214 54.89 -1.44 0.72
C PRO A 214 54.04 -0.26 0.21
N LYS A 215 52.92 -0.08 0.90
CA LYS A 215 51.91 0.97 0.76
C LYS A 215 52.45 2.36 1.15
N PRO A 216 52.13 3.45 0.42
CA PRO A 216 52.55 4.79 0.82
C PRO A 216 51.74 5.33 2.01
N THR A 217 52.45 5.88 2.99
CA THR A 217 51.93 6.68 4.10
C THR A 217 52.65 8.03 4.08
N ALA A 218 51.94 9.14 4.28
CA ALA A 218 52.52 10.49 4.26
C ALA A 218 53.27 10.82 5.57
N PRO A 219 54.44 11.48 5.52
CA PRO A 219 55.17 11.94 6.70
C PRO A 219 55.06 13.46 6.95
N GLU A 220 54.96 13.78 8.25
CA GLU A 220 55.50 14.97 8.93
C GLU A 220 56.45 14.43 10.04
N PRO A 221 57.24 15.20 10.82
CA PRO A 221 57.27 16.67 10.99
C PRO A 221 58.71 17.26 11.03
N ASP A 222 58.92 18.27 11.90
CA ASP A 222 60.18 18.88 12.38
C ASP A 222 60.87 19.92 11.44
N GLU A 223 61.37 21.07 11.90
CA GLU A 223 61.53 21.62 13.27
C GLU A 223 61.38 23.18 13.31
N THR A 224 61.52 23.84 14.48
CA THR A 224 61.21 25.28 14.73
C THR A 224 62.42 26.05 15.33
N PRO A 225 62.36 27.30 15.87
CA PRO A 225 61.52 28.51 15.66
C PRO A 225 62.40 29.79 15.39
N VAL A 226 61.85 31.03 15.54
CA VAL A 226 62.43 32.24 16.22
C VAL A 226 61.80 33.58 15.75
N GLU A 227 61.56 34.49 16.71
CA GLU A 227 61.11 35.91 16.56
C GLU A 227 62.31 36.87 16.87
N PRO A 228 62.38 38.16 16.44
CA PRO A 228 61.63 39.24 17.13
C PRO A 228 61.35 40.60 16.40
N GLN A 229 60.28 41.28 16.84
CA GLN A 229 60.13 42.72 17.20
C GLN A 229 60.47 43.95 16.29
N ALA A 230 59.51 44.91 16.35
CA ALA A 230 59.65 46.39 16.49
C ALA A 230 60.00 47.35 15.33
N ALA A 231 59.07 48.30 15.06
CA ALA A 231 59.30 49.75 14.92
C ALA A 231 57.94 50.53 14.94
N GLU A 232 57.95 51.83 15.26
CA GLU A 232 56.77 52.67 15.53
C GLU A 232 56.60 53.84 14.52
N SER A 233 55.37 54.35 14.32
CA SER A 233 55.01 55.80 14.37
C SER A 233 53.64 56.17 13.73
N ASP A 234 52.73 56.75 14.53
CA ASP A 234 52.15 58.11 14.39
C ASP A 234 52.03 58.73 12.97
N THR A 235 50.89 59.25 12.48
CA THR A 235 49.57 59.66 13.07
C THR A 235 48.42 59.41 12.02
N THR A 236 47.21 60.01 11.93
CA THR A 236 46.56 61.23 12.48
C THR A 236 45.01 61.17 12.46
N SER A 237 44.39 62.13 13.16
CA SER A 237 43.07 62.77 12.97
C SER A 237 42.40 62.59 11.58
N THR A 238 41.08 62.46 11.43
CA THR A 238 40.03 63.33 12.03
C THR A 238 38.65 62.66 12.11
N LEU A 239 37.83 63.08 13.10
CA LEU A 239 36.43 62.68 13.28
C LEU A 239 35.49 63.24 12.18
N ILE A 240 34.30 62.64 12.04
CA ILE A 240 33.02 63.33 12.33
C ILE A 240 31.92 62.27 12.53
N GLU A 241 31.05 62.48 13.53
CA GLU A 241 29.91 61.62 13.88
C GLU A 241 28.55 62.24 13.45
N HIS A 242 27.47 61.50 13.73
CA HIS A 242 26.04 61.87 13.56
C HIS A 242 25.54 61.90 12.11
N GLY A 243 24.30 61.49 11.80
CA GLY A 243 23.23 60.89 12.60
C GLY A 243 22.05 60.51 11.68
N GLY A 244 21.00 59.81 12.11
CA GLY A 244 20.67 59.42 13.48
C GLY A 244 19.18 59.60 13.81
N MET A 245 18.28 59.03 12.99
CA MET A 245 16.86 58.76 13.27
C MET A 245 16.31 57.73 12.29
#